data_AF-A0A931LI13-F1
#
_entry.id   AF-A0A931LI13-F1
#
_cell.length_a   1.000
_cell.length_b   1.000
_cell.length_c   1.000
_cell.angle_alpha   90.00
_cell.angle_beta   90.00
_cell.angle_gamma   90.00
#
_symmetry.space_group_name_H-M   'P 1'
#
loop_
_entity.id
_entity.type
_entity.pdbx_description
1 polymer ?
#
loop_
_entity_poly.entity_id
_entity_poly.type
_entity_poly.pdbx_seq_one_letter_code
_entity_poly.pdbx_strand_id
1 'polypeptide(L)'
;MPEPKILRREWATREGWRDTKAGMWAWLIQRAAAILLLVVVALHLVNPFRREVQAALLALALLHALLGVRALLLDFGMPVRWHRALFAGALALAVALFAFVWTWRWY
;
A
#
# COMPACT_ATOMS: atom_id res chain seq x y z
N MET A 1 5.10 -38.69 26.86
CA MET A 1 4.85 -37.24 26.73
C MET A 1 4.72 -36.95 25.25
N PRO A 2 3.65 -36.30 24.75
CA PRO A 2 3.54 -36.01 23.32
C PRO A 2 4.60 -34.98 22.92
N GLU A 3 5.37 -35.28 21.88
CA GLU A 3 6.44 -34.42 21.36
C GLU A 3 5.92 -33.04 20.95
N PRO A 4 6.71 -31.97 21.13
CA PRO A 4 6.34 -30.66 20.62
C PRO A 4 6.25 -30.73 19.10
N LYS A 5 5.07 -30.42 18.57
CA LYS A 5 4.80 -30.38 17.13
C LYS A 5 5.63 -29.27 16.50
N ILE A 6 6.83 -29.60 16.04
CA ILE A 6 7.69 -28.70 15.28
C ILE A 6 6.91 -28.34 14.00
N LEU A 7 6.49 -27.08 13.88
CA LEU A 7 5.90 -26.54 12.65
C LEU A 7 6.98 -26.52 11.58
N ARG A 8 7.23 -27.67 10.94
CA ARG A 8 7.88 -27.68 9.63
C ARG A 8 7.03 -26.79 8.74
N ARG A 9 7.67 -25.81 8.12
CA ARG A 9 7.05 -24.93 7.12
C ARG A 9 6.54 -25.84 6.00
N GLU A 10 5.29 -26.29 6.08
CA GLU A 10 4.66 -27.04 5.02
C GLU A 10 4.53 -26.09 3.83
N TRP A 11 5.37 -26.33 2.83
CA TRP A 11 5.31 -25.63 1.57
C TRP A 11 4.01 -26.07 0.87
N ALA A 12 3.15 -25.11 0.56
CA ALA A 12 1.96 -25.22 -0.29
C ALA A 12 0.60 -25.57 0.35
N THR A 13 0.14 -24.77 1.32
CA THR A 13 -1.31 -24.54 1.44
C THR A 13 -1.76 -23.47 0.43
N ARG A 14 -2.91 -23.67 -0.21
CA ARG A 14 -3.51 -22.74 -1.19
C ARG A 14 -3.74 -21.35 -0.60
N GLU A 15 -4.00 -21.29 0.71
CA GLU A 15 -4.18 -20.07 1.49
C GLU A 15 -2.89 -19.28 1.63
N GLY A 16 -1.76 -19.96 1.96
CA GLY A 16 -0.44 -19.35 2.02
C GLY A 16 -0.02 -18.70 0.70
N TRP A 17 -0.20 -19.39 -0.43
CA TRP A 17 0.08 -18.83 -1.76
C TRP A 17 -0.76 -17.60 -2.12
N ARG A 18 -2.02 -17.58 -1.68
CA ARG A 18 -2.98 -16.52 -1.99
C ARG A 18 -2.73 -15.27 -1.12
N ASP A 19 -2.18 -15.45 0.08
CA ASP A 19 -1.70 -14.36 0.94
C ASP A 19 -0.35 -13.78 0.50
N THR A 20 0.52 -14.60 -0.09
CA THR A 20 1.76 -14.12 -0.74
C THR A 20 1.46 -13.13 -1.88
N LYS A 21 0.41 -13.39 -2.68
CA LYS A 21 0.03 -12.49 -3.79
C LYS A 21 -0.30 -11.08 -3.31
N ALA A 22 -1.09 -10.93 -2.25
CA ALA A 22 -1.45 -9.62 -1.73
C ALA A 22 -0.23 -8.85 -1.20
N GLY A 23 0.68 -9.54 -0.49
CA GLY A 23 1.94 -8.95 -0.03
C GLY A 23 2.84 -8.49 -1.19
N MET A 24 2.96 -9.31 -2.24
CA MET A 24 3.76 -9.00 -3.43
C MET A 24 3.23 -7.77 -4.18
N TRP A 25 1.91 -7.71 -4.41
CA TRP A 25 1.28 -6.56 -5.06
C TRP A 25 1.42 -5.28 -4.24
N ALA A 26 1.22 -5.36 -2.91
CA ALA A 26 1.41 -4.22 -2.02
C ALA A 26 2.84 -3.67 -2.12
N TRP A 27 3.84 -4.55 -2.07
CA TRP A 27 5.25 -4.17 -2.22
C TRP A 27 5.55 -3.54 -3.58
N LEU A 28 5.06 -4.14 -4.67
CA LEU A 28 5.33 -3.66 -6.03
C LEU A 28 4.71 -2.29 -6.27
N ILE A 29 3.45 -2.10 -5.86
CA ILE A 29 2.74 -0.81 -5.97
C ILE A 29 3.45 0.24 -5.13
N GLN A 30 3.84 -0.07 -3.89
CA GLN A 30 4.55 0.88 -3.03
C GLN A 30 5.91 1.28 -3.60
N ARG A 31 6.65 0.33 -4.20
CA ARG A 31 7.96 0.59 -4.83
C ARG A 31 7.82 1.45 -6.09
N ALA A 32 6.87 1.11 -6.95
CA ALA A 32 6.56 1.92 -8.13
C ALA A 32 6.11 3.33 -7.75
N ALA A 33 5.25 3.46 -6.73
CA ALA A 33 4.79 4.75 -6.24
C ALA A 33 5.94 5.60 -5.70
N ALA A 34 6.87 5.01 -4.94
CA ALA A 34 8.04 5.72 -4.42
C ALA A 34 8.93 6.26 -5.55
N ILE A 35 9.20 5.45 -6.58
CA ILE A 35 10.02 5.85 -7.73
C ILE A 35 9.32 6.96 -8.54
N LEU A 36 8.03 6.79 -8.83
CA LEU A 36 7.24 7.79 -9.55
C LEU A 36 7.11 9.10 -8.77
N LEU A 37 7.02 9.04 -7.44
CA LEU A 37 7.01 10.24 -6.59
C LEU A 37 8.25 11.10 -6.78
N LEU A 38 9.44 10.52 -6.94
CA LEU A 38 10.66 11.31 -7.20
C LEU A 38 10.51 12.18 -8.44
N VAL A 39 9.95 11.61 -9.52
CA VAL A 39 9.71 12.32 -10.78
C VAL A 39 8.60 13.35 -10.63
N VAL A 40 7.46 12.96 -10.05
CA VAL A 40 6.29 13.83 -9.92
C VAL A 40 6.55 15.01 -8.98
N VAL A 41 7.32 14.81 -7.91
CA VAL A 41 7.76 15.90 -7.02
C VAL A 41 8.62 16.89 -7.81
N ALA A 42 9.59 16.43 -8.60
CA ALA A 42 10.39 17.34 -9.43
C ALA A 42 9.53 18.14 -10.41
N LEU A 43 8.58 17.48 -11.10
CA LEU A 43 7.64 18.15 -12.00
C LEU A 43 6.74 19.16 -11.27
N HIS A 44 6.30 18.83 -10.06
CA HIS A 44 5.49 19.72 -9.22
C HIS A 44 6.27 20.96 -8.77
N LEU A 45 7.56 20.81 -8.45
CA LEU A 45 8.41 21.93 -8.08
C LEU A 45 8.69 22.87 -9.27
N VAL A 46 8.77 22.35 -10.50
CA VAL A 46 8.96 23.15 -11.72
C VAL A 46 7.70 23.95 -12.07
N ASN A 47 6.52 23.31 -12.02
CA ASN A 47 5.25 23.98 -12.28
C ASN A 47 4.14 23.41 -11.38
N PRO A 48 3.89 24.02 -10.20
CA PRO A 48 2.94 23.48 -9.25
C PRO A 48 1.49 23.64 -9.70
N PHE A 49 1.20 24.43 -10.73
CA PHE A 49 -0.18 24.73 -11.18
C PHE A 49 -0.76 23.68 -12.14
N ARG A 50 0.04 22.72 -12.61
CA ARG A 50 -0.45 21.64 -13.48
C ARG A 50 -1.37 20.70 -12.70
N ARG A 51 -2.66 20.71 -13.02
CA ARG A 51 -3.69 19.91 -12.32
C ARG A 51 -3.38 18.40 -12.37
N GLU A 52 -2.87 17.92 -13.49
CA GLU A 52 -2.53 16.50 -13.65
C GLU A 52 -1.38 16.09 -12.71
N VAL A 53 -0.39 16.97 -12.53
CA VAL A 53 0.75 16.76 -11.63
C VAL A 53 0.30 16.79 -10.17
N GLN A 54 -0.59 17.71 -9.80
CA GLN A 54 -1.18 17.74 -8.45
C GLN A 54 -1.97 16.47 -8.14
N ALA A 55 -2.80 16.00 -9.08
CA ALA A 55 -3.55 14.77 -8.92
C ALA A 55 -2.62 13.55 -8.80
N ALA A 56 -1.61 13.45 -9.66
CA ALA A 56 -0.62 12.37 -9.60
C ALA A 56 0.16 12.40 -8.28
N LEU A 57 0.57 13.59 -7.82
CA LEU A 57 1.28 13.75 -6.55
C LEU A 57 0.43 13.27 -5.37
N LEU A 58 -0.83 13.71 -5.30
CA LEU A 58 -1.75 13.30 -4.24
C LEU A 58 -2.00 11.79 -4.25
N ALA A 59 -2.31 11.22 -5.42
CA ALA A 59 -2.60 9.80 -5.56
C ALA A 59 -1.39 8.93 -5.17
N LEU A 60 -0.21 9.25 -5.69
CA LEU A 60 1.01 8.49 -5.41
C LEU A 60 1.46 8.64 -3.95
N ALA A 61 1.33 9.83 -3.37
CA ALA A 61 1.65 10.08 -1.96
C ALA A 61 0.74 9.25 -1.05
N LEU A 62 -0.58 9.24 -1.30
CA LEU A 62 -1.53 8.44 -0.54
C LEU A 62 -1.24 6.95 -0.65
N LEU A 63 -1.01 6.44 -1.86
CA LEU A 63 -0.67 5.03 -2.08
C LEU A 63 0.62 4.64 -1.35
N HIS A 64 1.69 5.44 -1.50
CA HIS A 64 2.96 5.18 -0.85
C HIS A 64 2.84 5.19 0.68
N ALA A 65 2.22 6.24 1.23
CA ALA A 65 2.09 6.41 2.67
C ALA A 65 1.21 5.31 3.30
N LEU A 66 0.04 5.02 2.73
CA LEU A 66 -0.89 4.05 3.34
C LEU A 66 -0.40 2.60 3.20
N LEU A 67 0.25 2.24 2.10
CA LEU A 67 0.92 0.93 1.99
C LEU A 67 2.14 0.84 2.92
N GLY A 68 2.86 1.95 3.12
CA GLY A 68 3.94 2.05 4.11
C GLY A 68 3.44 1.86 5.55
N VAL A 69 2.33 2.50 5.93
CA VAL A 69 1.68 2.28 7.24
C VAL A 69 1.25 0.83 7.40
N ARG A 70 0.67 0.22 6.36
CA ARG A 70 0.37 -1.22 6.37
C ARG A 70 1.62 -2.07 6.63
N ALA A 71 2.75 -1.75 5.99
CA ALA A 71 3.99 -2.48 6.20
C ALA A 71 4.44 -2.35 7.67
N LEU A 72 4.47 -1.14 8.22
CA LEU A 72 4.81 -0.90 9.63
C LEU A 72 3.90 -1.68 10.60
N LEU A 73 2.59 -1.69 10.38
CA LEU A 73 1.65 -2.45 11.22
C LEU A 73 1.93 -3.96 11.21
N LEU A 74 2.34 -4.50 10.07
CA LEU A 74 2.72 -5.92 9.96
C LEU A 74 4.07 -6.19 10.62
N ASP A 75 5.02 -5.25 10.53
CA ASP A 75 6.33 -5.34 11.19
C ASP A 75 6.22 -5.33 12.72
N PHE A 76 5.20 -4.67 13.28
CA PHE A 76 4.87 -4.72 14.71
C PHE A 76 4.19 -6.03 15.17
N GLY A 77 4.07 -7.03 14.30
CA GLY A 77 3.57 -8.36 14.66
C GLY A 77 2.07 -8.56 14.52
N MET A 78 1.38 -7.72 13.73
CA MET A 78 -0.05 -7.92 13.47
C MET A 78 -0.29 -9.29 12.78
N PRO A 79 -1.34 -10.06 13.15
CA PRO A 79 -1.57 -11.38 12.59
C PRO A 79 -1.74 -11.41 11.06
N VAL A 80 -1.16 -12.42 10.41
CA VAL A 80 -1.16 -12.59 8.93
C VAL A 80 -2.56 -12.56 8.31
N ARG A 81 -3.60 -12.99 9.05
CA ARG A 81 -5.01 -12.92 8.60
C ARG A 81 -5.45 -11.51 8.16
N TRP A 82 -4.79 -10.48 8.65
CA TRP A 82 -5.08 -9.09 8.31
C TRP A 82 -4.42 -8.60 7.01
N HIS A 83 -3.53 -9.38 6.39
CA HIS A 83 -2.79 -8.95 5.20
C HIS A 83 -3.67 -8.41 4.07
N ARG A 84 -4.77 -9.12 3.78
CA ARG A 84 -5.72 -8.74 2.71
C ARG A 84 -6.60 -7.58 3.12
N ALA A 85 -7.12 -7.60 4.35
CA ALA A 85 -7.98 -6.55 4.88
C ALA A 85 -7.22 -5.21 4.96
N LEU A 86 -5.97 -5.22 5.45
CA LEU A 86 -5.13 -4.03 5.46
C LEU A 86 -4.76 -3.56 4.05
N PHE A 87 -4.51 -4.48 3.11
CA PHE A 87 -4.21 -4.11 1.73
C PHE A 87 -5.42 -3.45 1.07
N ALA A 88 -6.58 -4.09 1.11
CA ALA A 88 -7.82 -3.54 0.56
C ALA A 88 -8.23 -2.25 1.27
N GLY A 89 -8.10 -2.19 2.59
CA GLY A 89 -8.38 -1.00 3.41
C GLY A 89 -7.47 0.17 3.05
N ALA A 90 -6.16 -0.07 2.84
CA ALA A 90 -5.24 0.97 2.41
C ALA A 90 -5.61 1.53 1.03
N LEU A 91 -5.99 0.67 0.06
CA LEU A 91 -6.42 1.11 -1.26
C LEU A 91 -7.76 1.88 -1.21
N ALA A 92 -8.74 1.36 -0.48
CA ALA A 92 -10.04 2.00 -0.32
C ALA A 92 -9.90 3.38 0.37
N LEU A 93 -9.08 3.47 1.40
CA LEU A 93 -8.79 4.72 2.10
C LEU A 93 -8.04 5.71 1.19
N ALA A 94 -7.08 5.24 0.39
CA ALA A 94 -6.40 6.09 -0.59
C ALA A 94 -7.40 6.72 -1.59
N VAL A 95 -8.31 5.91 -2.14
CA VAL A 95 -9.35 6.37 -3.07
C VAL A 95 -10.31 7.35 -2.39
N ALA A 96 -10.76 7.04 -1.16
CA ALA A 96 -11.68 7.89 -0.41
C ALA A 96 -11.06 9.26 -0.08
N LEU A 97 -9.81 9.27 0.41
CA LEU A 97 -9.08 10.51 0.71
C LEU A 97 -8.79 11.30 -0.56
N PHE A 98 -8.39 10.63 -1.64
CA PHE A 98 -8.19 11.28 -2.93
C PHE A 98 -9.48 11.98 -3.39
N ALA A 99 -10.60 11.26 -3.43
CA ALA A 99 -11.88 11.80 -3.86
C ALA A 99 -12.33 12.95 -2.96
N PHE A 100 -12.23 12.80 -1.64
CA PHE A 100 -12.60 13.84 -0.68
C PHE A 100 -11.78 15.13 -0.88
N VAL A 101 -10.45 15.01 -0.86
CA VAL A 101 -9.54 16.16 -1.00
C VAL A 101 -9.66 16.78 -2.38
N TRP A 102 -9.74 15.97 -3.43
CA TRP A 102 -9.83 16.46 -4.80
C TRP A 102 -11.13 17.21 -5.04
N THR A 103 -12.27 16.64 -4.62
CA THR A 103 -13.57 17.30 -4.71
C THR A 103 -13.55 18.61 -3.92
N TRP A 104 -13.16 18.58 -2.64
CA TRP A 104 -13.10 19.79 -1.81
C TRP A 104 -12.22 20.90 -2.40
N ARG A 105 -11.11 20.54 -3.08
CA ARG A 105 -10.19 21.51 -3.69
C ARG A 105 -10.81 22.34 -4.83
N TRP A 106 -11.88 21.84 -5.46
CA TRP A 106 -12.51 22.42 -6.65
C TRP A 106 -13.94 22.92 -6.44
N TYR A 107 -14.51 22.73 -5.24
CA TYR A 107 -15.73 23.41 -4.80
C TYR A 107 -15.37 24.73 -4.12
#